data_AF-X1PL44-F1
#
_entry.id   AF-X1PL44-F1
#
_cell.length_a   1.000
_cell.length_b   1.000
_cell.length_c   1.000
_cell.angle_alpha   90.00
_cell.angle_beta   90.00
_cell.angle_gamma   90.00
#
_symmetry.space_group_name_H-M   'P 1'
#
loop_
_entity.id
_entity.type
_entity.pdbx_description
1 polymer ?
#
loop_
_entity_poly.entity_id
_entity_poly.type
_entity_poly.pdbx_seq_one_letter_code
_entity_poly.pdbx_strand_id
1 'polypeptide(L)'
;DLEAIRDEMRRRRDLLVQALISNDPSNLPICAWFDRRCDYSEVCDCKTSSVPLSYTIAELAGQIQIDEPTCQQLLDKLAKPQPSRLFRTNDLVFPRKAYFKRAKPQEIATEEGLPPEKEDYLRSMNELGFLDALRDALRYGAPGEVERIPIQHRLLADLVQVCQNLPTILRDPKFYSLVERERLPWTFPHYFLRLGFECALTDHPQGRLLLYYAKVPREDAKLMVYDVTFRNLNAVKAEVWQRIELLEKATSPSP
;
A
#
# COMPACT_ATOMS: atom_id res chain seq x y z
N ASP A 1 27.81 -0.80 -24.14
CA ASP A 1 29.15 -1.09 -23.58
C ASP A 1 29.03 -1.15 -22.07
N LEU A 2 29.23 -2.33 -21.46
CA LEU A 2 29.06 -2.52 -20.01
C LEU A 2 30.23 -1.97 -19.20
N GLU A 3 31.43 -1.88 -19.78
CA GLU A 3 32.60 -1.34 -19.08
C GLU A 3 32.46 0.17 -18.90
N ALA A 4 32.01 0.90 -19.94
CA ALA A 4 31.72 2.33 -19.84
C ALA A 4 30.69 2.65 -18.74
N ILE A 5 29.67 1.81 -18.55
CA ILE A 5 28.69 1.97 -17.46
C ILE A 5 29.37 1.75 -16.10
N ARG A 6 30.17 0.68 -15.96
CA ARG A 6 30.88 0.36 -14.71
C ARG A 6 31.84 1.47 -14.31
N ASP A 7 32.56 2.04 -15.28
CA ASP A 7 33.52 3.11 -15.02
C ASP A 7 32.83 4.41 -14.58
N GLU A 8 31.72 4.77 -15.21
CA GLU A 8 30.93 5.93 -14.75
C GLU A 8 30.29 5.68 -13.37
N MET A 9 29.85 4.45 -13.06
CA MET A 9 29.37 4.09 -11.72
C MET A 9 30.48 4.22 -10.66
N ARG A 10 31.69 3.72 -10.95
CA ARG A 10 32.87 3.86 -10.07
C ARG A 10 33.22 5.32 -9.86
N ARG A 11 33.30 6.10 -10.95
CA ARG A 11 33.59 7.53 -10.91
C ARG A 11 32.61 8.29 -10.01
N ARG A 12 31.30 8.06 -10.14
CA ARG A 12 30.28 8.69 -9.29
C ARG A 12 30.40 8.30 -7.82
N ARG A 13 30.66 7.02 -7.53
CA ARG A 13 30.93 6.54 -6.17
C ARG A 13 32.15 7.26 -5.58
N ASP A 14 33.25 7.30 -6.33
CA ASP A 14 34.50 7.87 -5.85
C ASP A 14 34.37 9.38 -5.59
N LEU A 15 33.64 10.11 -6.45
CA LEU A 15 33.30 11.52 -6.22
C LEU A 15 32.49 11.72 -4.93
N LEU A 16 31.48 10.88 -4.68
CA LEU A 16 30.68 10.96 -3.45
C LEU A 16 31.53 10.65 -2.21
N VAL A 17 32.33 9.59 -2.25
CA VAL A 17 33.21 9.21 -1.14
C VAL A 17 34.21 10.33 -0.83
N GLN A 18 34.83 10.92 -1.85
CA GLN A 18 35.74 12.04 -1.66
C GLN A 18 35.03 13.26 -1.06
N ALA A 19 33.85 13.64 -1.58
CA ALA A 19 33.07 14.75 -1.05
C ALA A 19 32.69 14.56 0.43
N LEU A 20 32.35 13.32 0.84
CA LEU A 20 32.07 12.99 2.23
C LEU A 20 33.32 13.06 3.12
N ILE A 21 34.47 12.60 2.61
CA ILE A 21 35.75 12.65 3.35
C ILE A 21 36.23 14.10 3.51
N SER A 22 36.15 14.91 2.46
CA SER A 22 36.60 16.30 2.46
C SER A 22 35.57 17.29 3.01
N ASN A 23 34.34 16.83 3.26
CA ASN A 23 33.19 17.66 3.60
C ASN A 23 32.99 18.82 2.60
N ASP A 24 33.19 18.53 1.30
CA ASP A 24 33.12 19.50 0.21
C ASP A 24 32.36 18.92 -0.99
N PRO A 25 31.14 19.40 -1.29
CA PRO A 25 30.34 18.90 -2.40
C PRO A 25 30.67 19.55 -3.75
N SER A 26 31.63 20.48 -3.84
CA SER A 26 31.86 21.30 -5.04
C SER A 26 32.20 20.48 -6.30
N ASN A 27 32.74 19.27 -6.12
CA ASN A 27 33.09 18.36 -7.22
C ASN A 27 31.93 17.44 -7.65
N LEU A 28 30.78 17.50 -6.97
CA LEU A 28 29.60 16.73 -7.35
C LEU A 28 28.84 17.44 -8.49
N PRO A 29 28.36 16.70 -9.50
CA PRO A 29 27.62 17.29 -10.61
C PRO A 29 26.30 17.92 -10.15
N ILE A 30 25.88 18.99 -10.85
CA ILE A 30 24.53 19.53 -10.68
C ILE A 30 23.47 18.46 -10.97
N CYS A 31 22.37 18.49 -10.21
CA CYS A 31 21.26 17.56 -10.39
C CYS A 31 20.41 17.91 -11.63
N ALA A 32 19.80 16.90 -12.26
CA ALA A 32 18.84 17.09 -13.36
C ALA A 32 17.61 17.93 -13.00
N TRP A 33 17.32 18.04 -11.71
CA TRP A 33 16.20 18.79 -11.14
C TRP A 33 16.58 20.22 -10.72
N PHE A 34 17.85 20.59 -10.83
CA PHE A 34 18.30 21.95 -10.55
C PHE A 34 17.53 22.95 -11.44
N ASP A 35 17.02 24.02 -10.84
CA ASP A 35 16.09 24.99 -11.45
C ASP A 35 14.75 24.43 -11.98
N ARG A 36 14.42 23.17 -11.68
CA ARG A 36 13.16 22.50 -12.08
C ARG A 36 12.34 22.05 -10.86
N ARG A 37 12.05 22.98 -9.95
CA ARG A 37 11.33 22.71 -8.68
C ARG A 37 11.95 21.53 -7.91
N CYS A 38 13.24 21.61 -7.64
CA CYS A 38 13.97 20.60 -6.88
C CYS A 38 13.46 20.52 -5.43
N ASP A 39 12.99 19.33 -5.02
CA ASP A 39 12.52 19.05 -3.65
C ASP A 39 13.62 19.25 -2.59
N TYR A 40 14.89 19.27 -3.00
CA TYR A 40 16.05 19.45 -2.13
C TYR A 40 16.65 20.86 -2.20
N SER A 41 15.96 21.82 -2.81
CA SER A 41 16.48 23.20 -2.97
C SER A 41 16.77 23.92 -1.64
N GLU A 42 16.14 23.50 -0.54
CA GLU A 42 16.38 24.05 0.80
C GLU A 42 17.63 23.48 1.48
N VAL A 43 18.15 22.33 1.01
CA VAL A 43 19.26 21.60 1.65
C VAL A 43 20.46 21.36 0.73
N CYS A 44 20.30 21.44 -0.60
CA CYS A 44 21.38 21.39 -1.57
C CYS A 44 21.74 22.80 -2.06
N ASP A 45 23.01 23.19 -1.90
CA ASP A 45 23.54 24.37 -2.57
C ASP A 45 24.06 24.04 -3.98
N CYS A 46 23.18 23.45 -4.79
CA CYS A 46 23.52 22.99 -6.14
C CYS A 46 23.99 24.17 -7.06
N LYS A 47 23.75 25.43 -6.66
CA LYS A 47 24.20 26.65 -7.36
C LYS A 47 25.71 26.86 -7.31
N THR A 48 26.39 26.30 -6.30
CA THR A 48 27.84 26.47 -6.13
C THR A 48 28.66 25.41 -6.88
N SER A 49 28.01 24.37 -7.40
CA SER A 49 28.70 23.37 -8.22
C SER A 49 28.97 23.91 -9.62
N SER A 50 30.23 23.85 -10.05
CA SER A 50 30.63 24.10 -11.43
C SER A 50 30.68 22.85 -12.29
N VAL A 51 30.34 21.68 -11.72
CA VAL A 51 30.41 20.40 -12.41
C VAL A 51 29.08 20.15 -13.14
N PRO A 52 29.10 20.02 -14.48
CA PRO A 52 27.86 19.82 -15.24
C PRO A 52 27.25 18.45 -14.94
N LEU A 53 25.95 18.34 -15.19
CA LEU A 53 25.24 17.08 -15.12
C LEU A 53 25.82 16.08 -16.13
N SER A 54 26.12 14.87 -15.66
CA SER A 54 26.55 13.76 -16.50
C SER A 54 25.35 12.93 -16.97
N TYR A 55 25.21 12.79 -18.29
CA TYR A 55 24.26 11.92 -18.95
C TYR A 55 24.89 10.64 -19.49
N THR A 56 26.16 10.35 -19.18
CA THR A 56 26.93 9.27 -19.81
C THR A 56 26.22 7.91 -19.78
N ILE A 57 25.61 7.51 -18.65
CA ILE A 57 24.83 6.25 -18.60
C ILE A 57 23.57 6.32 -19.48
N ALA A 58 22.89 7.46 -19.51
CA ALA A 58 21.70 7.66 -20.34
C ALA A 58 22.05 7.69 -21.84
N GLU A 59 23.20 8.26 -22.21
CA GLU A 59 23.72 8.27 -23.59
C GLU A 59 24.12 6.87 -24.08
N LEU A 60 24.45 5.95 -23.16
CA LEU A 60 24.70 4.54 -23.46
C LEU A 60 23.40 3.74 -23.65
N ALA A 61 22.23 4.34 -23.43
CA ALA A 61 20.97 3.71 -23.80
C ALA A 61 20.94 3.49 -25.31
N GLY A 62 20.76 2.24 -25.73
CA GLY A 62 20.62 1.88 -27.13
C GLY A 62 19.23 2.21 -27.66
N GLN A 63 18.62 1.25 -28.35
CA GLN A 63 17.28 1.42 -28.87
C GLN A 63 16.23 1.27 -27.75
N ILE A 64 15.45 2.32 -27.51
CA ILE A 64 14.27 2.28 -26.64
C ILE A 64 13.08 1.83 -27.48
N GLN A 65 12.43 0.73 -27.08
CA GLN A 65 11.25 0.20 -27.76
C GLN A 65 10.09 0.09 -26.76
N ILE A 66 8.87 0.28 -27.25
CA ILE A 66 7.67 0.07 -26.45
C ILE A 66 7.40 -1.44 -26.41
N ASP A 67 7.36 -2.01 -25.21
CA ASP A 67 6.93 -3.40 -24.98
C ASP A 67 5.42 -3.44 -24.81
N GLU A 68 4.70 -3.28 -25.93
CA GLU A 68 3.23 -3.36 -25.99
C GLU A 68 2.68 -4.67 -25.39
N PRO A 69 3.28 -5.86 -25.64
CA PRO A 69 2.84 -7.10 -25.00
C PRO A 69 2.89 -7.05 -23.47
N THR A 70 4.00 -6.60 -22.88
CA THR A 70 4.12 -6.50 -21.42
C THR A 70 3.19 -5.42 -20.86
N CYS A 71 3.05 -4.29 -21.56
CA CYS A 71 2.11 -3.23 -21.20
C CYS A 71 0.68 -3.78 -21.11
N GLN A 72 0.22 -4.48 -22.14
CA GLN A 72 -1.11 -5.07 -22.16
C GLN A 72 -1.25 -6.19 -21.12
N GLN A 73 -0.23 -7.02 -20.90
CA GLN A 73 -0.24 -8.05 -19.87
C GLN A 73 -0.39 -7.45 -18.45
N LEU A 74 0.29 -6.36 -18.14
CA LEU A 74 0.17 -5.67 -16.86
C LEU A 74 -1.22 -5.06 -16.69
N LEU A 75 -1.75 -4.44 -17.75
CA LEU A 75 -3.09 -3.87 -17.75
C LEU A 75 -4.17 -4.95 -17.56
N ASP A 76 -4.01 -6.11 -18.19
CA ASP A 76 -4.90 -7.26 -18.02
C ASP A 76 -4.85 -7.81 -16.59
N LYS A 77 -3.65 -7.88 -15.98
CA LYS A 77 -3.48 -8.31 -14.58
C LYS A 77 -4.13 -7.33 -13.59
N LEU A 78 -4.07 -6.04 -13.86
CA LEU A 78 -4.74 -5.01 -13.05
C LEU A 78 -6.26 -5.12 -13.17
N ALA A 79 -6.76 -5.35 -14.39
CA ALA A 79 -8.20 -5.44 -14.66
C ALA A 79 -8.84 -6.75 -14.13
N LYS A 80 -8.07 -7.85 -14.05
CA LYS A 80 -8.57 -9.18 -13.66
C LYS A 80 -7.89 -9.66 -12.37
N PRO A 81 -8.47 -9.42 -11.18
CA PRO A 81 -7.93 -9.96 -9.95
C PRO A 81 -7.95 -11.50 -9.99
N GLN A 82 -6.77 -12.12 -9.96
CA GLN A 82 -6.69 -13.57 -9.92
C GLN A 82 -7.19 -14.08 -8.55
N PRO A 83 -8.16 -15.01 -8.51
CA PRO A 83 -8.64 -15.55 -7.26
C PRO A 83 -7.53 -16.38 -6.59
N SER A 84 -7.12 -15.95 -5.40
CA SER A 84 -6.24 -16.73 -4.53
C SER A 84 -6.97 -18.00 -4.06
N ARG A 85 -6.27 -19.14 -4.05
CA ARG A 85 -6.76 -20.37 -3.41
C ARG A 85 -6.89 -20.21 -1.89
N LEU A 86 -6.04 -19.37 -1.30
CA LEU A 86 -6.02 -19.06 0.14
C LEU A 86 -6.98 -17.92 0.47
N PHE A 87 -7.70 -18.07 1.58
CA PHE A 87 -8.53 -17.03 2.18
C PHE A 87 -7.64 -15.93 2.74
N ARG A 88 -8.14 -14.70 2.73
CA ARG A 88 -7.55 -13.55 3.41
C ARG A 88 -8.37 -13.19 4.64
N THR A 89 -7.85 -12.35 5.53
CA THR A 89 -8.59 -11.87 6.71
C THR A 89 -9.88 -11.15 6.31
N ASN A 90 -9.93 -10.53 5.13
CA ASN A 90 -11.14 -9.87 4.60
C ASN A 90 -12.25 -10.87 4.26
N ASP A 91 -11.89 -12.09 3.85
CA ASP A 91 -12.85 -13.15 3.57
C ASP A 91 -13.54 -13.62 4.86
N LEU A 92 -12.84 -13.56 5.99
CA LEU A 92 -13.42 -13.83 7.31
C LEU A 92 -14.41 -12.76 7.73
N VAL A 93 -14.17 -11.49 7.38
CA VAL A 93 -15.11 -10.39 7.68
C VAL A 93 -16.39 -10.53 6.87
N PHE A 94 -16.28 -10.98 5.60
CA PHE A 94 -17.40 -11.12 4.67
C PHE A 94 -17.52 -12.55 4.11
N PRO A 95 -17.86 -13.55 4.95
CA PRO A 95 -17.76 -14.97 4.56
C PRO A 95 -18.69 -15.37 3.42
N ARG A 96 -19.90 -14.79 3.36
CA ARG A 96 -20.83 -15.02 2.24
C ARG A 96 -20.29 -14.49 0.92
N LYS A 97 -19.67 -13.31 0.93
CA LYS A 97 -19.02 -12.73 -0.26
C LYS A 97 -17.85 -13.60 -0.71
N ALA A 98 -17.04 -14.08 0.23
CA ALA A 98 -15.92 -14.98 -0.05
C ALA A 98 -16.38 -16.30 -0.69
N TYR A 99 -17.47 -16.89 -0.20
CA TYR A 99 -18.07 -18.09 -0.78
C TYR A 99 -18.47 -17.89 -2.24
N PHE A 100 -19.29 -16.87 -2.54
CA PHE A 100 -19.75 -16.63 -3.91
C PHE A 100 -18.60 -16.28 -4.85
N LYS A 101 -17.57 -15.56 -4.38
CA LYS A 101 -16.36 -15.24 -5.17
C LYS A 101 -15.62 -16.48 -5.65
N ARG A 102 -15.71 -17.58 -4.91
CA ARG A 102 -15.08 -18.86 -5.23
C ARG A 102 -16.02 -19.79 -5.99
N ALA A 103 -17.27 -19.91 -5.54
CA ALA A 103 -18.25 -20.82 -6.13
C ALA A 103 -18.74 -20.34 -7.50
N LYS A 104 -18.82 -19.01 -7.70
CA LYS A 104 -19.35 -18.39 -8.91
C LYS A 104 -18.52 -17.16 -9.35
N PRO A 105 -17.28 -17.36 -9.80
CA PRO A 105 -16.40 -16.24 -10.18
C PRO A 105 -16.97 -15.34 -11.28
N GLN A 106 -17.85 -15.89 -12.13
CA GLN A 106 -18.44 -15.19 -13.28
C GLN A 106 -19.59 -14.25 -12.91
N GLU A 107 -20.34 -14.51 -11.83
CA GLU A 107 -21.52 -13.69 -11.43
C GLU A 107 -21.12 -12.39 -10.69
N ILE A 108 -20.00 -12.40 -9.95
CA ILE A 108 -19.55 -11.21 -9.18
C ILE A 108 -18.94 -10.13 -10.08
N ALA A 109 -18.39 -10.49 -11.23
CA ALA A 109 -17.96 -9.54 -12.25
C ALA A 109 -19.12 -8.68 -12.78
N THR A 110 -20.38 -9.08 -12.51
CA THR A 110 -21.59 -8.42 -12.99
C THR A 110 -22.24 -7.52 -11.92
N GLU A 111 -22.09 -7.84 -10.63
CA GLU A 111 -22.72 -7.08 -9.52
C GLU A 111 -21.86 -5.97 -8.91
N GLU A 112 -20.52 -6.01 -9.02
CA GLU A 112 -19.65 -4.88 -8.59
C GLU A 112 -19.62 -3.71 -9.60
N GLY A 113 -20.61 -3.66 -10.51
CA GLY A 113 -20.52 -2.90 -11.75
C GLY A 113 -19.63 -3.64 -12.73
N LEU A 114 -19.86 -3.45 -14.04
CA LEU A 114 -18.81 -3.76 -15.03
C LEU A 114 -17.48 -3.24 -14.47
N PRO A 115 -16.37 -4.01 -14.54
CA PRO A 115 -15.07 -3.44 -14.23
C PRO A 115 -15.02 -2.11 -14.99
N PRO A 116 -14.80 -0.97 -14.29
CA PRO A 116 -14.84 0.33 -14.95
C PRO A 116 -13.99 0.22 -16.20
N GLU A 117 -14.44 0.84 -17.30
CA GLU A 117 -13.67 0.84 -18.54
C GLU A 117 -12.21 1.16 -18.17
N LYS A 118 -11.25 0.49 -18.81
CA LYS A 118 -9.82 0.52 -18.43
C LYS A 118 -9.33 1.93 -18.06
N GLU A 119 -9.85 2.94 -18.73
CA GLU A 119 -9.63 4.37 -18.48
C GLU A 119 -10.26 4.91 -17.19
N ASP A 120 -11.50 4.54 -16.85
CA ASP A 120 -12.16 4.92 -15.60
C ASP A 120 -11.52 4.24 -14.39
N TYR A 121 -11.03 3.00 -14.54
CA TYR A 121 -10.24 2.34 -13.50
C TYR A 121 -8.95 3.13 -13.20
N LEU A 122 -8.22 3.51 -14.25
CA LEU A 122 -6.99 4.32 -14.12
C LEU A 122 -7.29 5.74 -13.60
N ARG A 123 -8.40 6.36 -14.02
CA ARG A 123 -8.83 7.67 -13.52
C ARG A 123 -9.16 7.62 -12.02
N SER A 124 -9.84 6.56 -11.57
CA SER A 124 -10.15 6.36 -10.15
C SER A 124 -8.90 6.19 -9.28
N MET A 125 -7.79 5.68 -9.83
CA MET A 125 -6.49 5.64 -9.15
C MET A 125 -5.86 7.03 -9.03
N ASN A 126 -5.99 7.87 -10.05
CA ASN A 126 -5.44 9.24 -10.04
C ASN A 126 -6.19 10.18 -9.09
N GLU A 127 -7.49 9.96 -8.85
CA GLU A 127 -8.32 10.79 -7.98
C GLU A 127 -8.01 10.61 -6.47
N LEU A 128 -7.13 9.67 -6.11
CA LEU A 128 -6.82 9.31 -4.73
C LEU A 128 -5.56 9.98 -4.16
N GLY A 129 -4.98 10.99 -4.82
CA GLY A 129 -3.65 11.55 -4.49
C GLY A 129 -3.33 11.72 -2.99
N PHE A 130 -4.24 12.31 -2.19
CA PHE A 130 -4.02 12.40 -0.74
C PHE A 130 -4.14 11.06 -0.01
N LEU A 131 -5.15 10.24 -0.37
CA LEU A 131 -5.33 8.93 0.23
C LEU A 131 -4.16 7.99 -0.11
N ASP A 132 -3.61 8.09 -1.31
CA ASP A 132 -2.45 7.32 -1.74
C ASP A 132 -1.18 7.80 -1.06
N ALA A 133 -0.96 9.12 -0.93
CA ALA A 133 0.12 9.66 -0.10
C ALA A 133 0.02 9.16 1.35
N LEU A 134 -1.20 9.10 1.92
CA LEU A 134 -1.43 8.55 3.25
C LEU A 134 -1.18 7.04 3.31
N ARG A 135 -1.58 6.27 2.29
CA ARG A 135 -1.28 4.83 2.19
C ARG A 135 0.22 4.59 2.12
N ASP A 136 0.95 5.38 1.33
CA ASP A 136 2.40 5.25 1.19
C ASP A 136 3.13 5.64 2.48
N ALA A 137 2.71 6.73 3.14
CA ALA A 137 3.23 7.11 4.46
C ALA A 137 3.04 5.98 5.48
N LEU A 138 1.86 5.35 5.53
CA LEU A 138 1.62 4.20 6.39
C LEU A 138 2.41 2.95 5.99
N ARG A 139 2.65 2.77 4.68
CA ARG A 139 3.24 1.55 4.10
C ARG A 139 4.76 1.52 4.22
N TYR A 140 5.41 2.67 4.13
CA TYR A 140 6.86 2.78 4.13
C TYR A 140 7.39 3.37 5.44
N GLY A 141 6.69 4.34 6.04
CA GLY A 141 7.05 4.98 7.32
C GLY A 141 8.51 5.44 7.41
N ALA A 142 8.96 5.82 8.61
CA ALA A 142 10.39 5.90 8.88
C ALA A 142 10.97 4.48 9.10
N PRO A 143 12.30 4.30 8.90
CA PRO A 143 12.94 3.01 9.14
C PRO A 143 12.62 2.45 10.54
N GLY A 144 12.05 1.24 10.60
CA GLY A 144 11.67 0.57 11.85
C GLY A 144 10.27 0.92 12.38
N GLU A 145 9.54 1.87 11.77
CA GLU A 145 8.17 2.18 12.18
C GLU A 145 7.13 1.22 11.61
N VAL A 146 7.38 0.63 10.45
CA VAL A 146 6.42 -0.20 9.73
C VAL A 146 6.93 -1.63 9.60
N GLU A 147 6.11 -2.57 10.03
CA GLU A 147 6.33 -4.00 9.90
C GLU A 147 5.16 -4.64 9.14
N ARG A 148 5.45 -5.73 8.43
CA ARG A 148 4.44 -6.56 7.78
C ARG A 148 4.53 -7.97 8.30
N ILE A 149 3.60 -8.34 9.18
CA ILE A 149 3.57 -9.65 9.82
C ILE A 149 2.79 -10.62 8.91
N PRO A 150 3.43 -11.66 8.35
CA PRO A 150 2.74 -12.67 7.57
C PRO A 150 1.87 -13.54 8.49
N ILE A 151 0.61 -13.70 8.11
CA ILE A 151 -0.30 -14.66 8.75
C ILE A 151 -0.43 -15.85 7.84
N GLN A 152 -0.11 -17.04 8.36
CA GLN A 152 -0.32 -18.30 7.66
C GLN A 152 -0.97 -19.31 8.62
N HIS A 153 -2.18 -19.75 8.30
CA HIS A 153 -2.85 -20.81 9.05
C HIS A 153 -3.79 -21.60 8.14
N ARG A 154 -3.43 -22.85 7.80
CA ARG A 154 -4.18 -23.72 6.87
C ARG A 154 -4.50 -23.00 5.56
N LEU A 155 -5.78 -22.78 5.25
CA LEU A 155 -6.22 -22.06 4.05
C LEU A 155 -6.21 -20.53 4.20
N LEU A 156 -5.84 -19.96 5.35
CA LEU A 156 -5.68 -18.53 5.54
C LEU A 156 -4.24 -18.09 5.25
N ALA A 157 -4.08 -17.12 4.36
CA ALA A 157 -2.84 -16.39 4.16
C ALA A 157 -3.13 -14.89 3.96
N ASP A 158 -2.54 -14.05 4.81
CA ASP A 158 -2.67 -12.59 4.68
C ASP A 158 -1.41 -11.90 5.22
N LEU A 159 -1.33 -10.59 5.02
CA LEU A 159 -0.24 -9.77 5.52
C LEU A 159 -0.83 -8.64 6.35
N VAL A 160 -0.49 -8.60 7.64
CA VAL A 160 -0.96 -7.56 8.56
C VAL A 160 0.06 -6.44 8.58
N GLN A 161 -0.40 -5.22 8.33
CA GLN A 161 0.42 -4.04 8.43
C GLN A 161 0.40 -3.53 9.87
N VAL A 162 1.58 -3.46 10.48
CA VAL A 162 1.80 -2.93 11.82
C VAL A 162 2.58 -1.64 11.67
N CYS A 163 2.05 -0.56 12.23
CA CYS A 163 2.70 0.75 12.26
C CYS A 163 2.86 1.17 13.72
N GLN A 164 4.09 1.52 14.12
CA GLN A 164 4.43 1.88 15.49
C GLN A 164 3.93 0.84 16.51
N ASN A 165 4.18 -0.44 16.21
CA ASN A 165 3.78 -1.58 17.04
C ASN A 165 2.26 -1.76 17.22
N LEU A 166 1.44 -1.22 16.31
CA LEU A 166 -0.02 -1.42 16.29
C LEU A 166 -0.49 -1.89 14.91
N PRO A 167 -1.28 -2.98 14.80
CA PRO A 167 -1.99 -3.32 13.58
C PRO A 167 -2.82 -2.12 13.12
N THR A 168 -2.65 -1.71 11.87
CA THR A 168 -3.15 -0.44 11.38
C THR A 168 -3.95 -0.61 10.09
N ILE A 169 -5.20 -0.11 10.09
CA ILE A 169 -6.04 -0.07 8.90
C ILE A 169 -6.45 1.36 8.55
N LEU A 170 -6.43 1.66 7.24
CA LEU A 170 -6.92 2.92 6.67
C LEU A 170 -8.20 2.68 5.88
N ARG A 171 -9.22 3.50 6.10
CA ARG A 171 -10.52 3.44 5.40
C ARG A 171 -10.99 4.82 4.99
N ASP A 172 -11.72 4.89 3.90
CA ASP A 172 -12.21 6.12 3.30
C ASP A 172 -13.75 6.12 3.18
N PRO A 173 -14.48 6.26 4.31
CA PRO A 173 -15.94 6.23 4.30
C PRO A 173 -16.50 7.32 3.38
N LYS A 174 -17.49 6.98 2.55
CA LYS A 174 -18.09 7.90 1.57
C LYS A 174 -19.16 8.84 2.16
N PHE A 175 -19.03 9.16 3.45
CA PHE A 175 -19.98 9.98 4.21
C PHE A 175 -19.66 11.46 4.03
N TYR A 176 -20.68 12.31 4.03
CA TYR A 176 -20.54 13.78 3.97
C TYR A 176 -20.40 14.44 5.35
N SER A 177 -20.49 13.64 6.41
CA SER A 177 -20.33 14.07 7.81
C SER A 177 -19.51 13.06 8.59
N LEU A 178 -18.92 13.54 9.69
CA LEU A 178 -18.18 12.70 10.63
C LEU A 178 -19.15 11.81 11.40
N VAL A 179 -18.70 10.61 11.72
CA VAL A 179 -19.42 9.70 12.61
C VAL A 179 -18.87 9.89 14.02
N GLU A 180 -19.77 10.08 14.99
CA GLU A 180 -19.41 10.17 16.41
C GLU A 180 -18.66 8.91 16.85
N ARG A 181 -17.63 9.11 17.70
CA ARG A 181 -16.68 8.05 18.09
C ARG A 181 -17.39 6.82 18.67
N GLU A 182 -18.39 7.06 19.52
CA GLU A 182 -19.16 6.03 20.23
C GLU A 182 -20.03 5.21 19.27
N ARG A 183 -20.35 5.77 18.10
CA ARG A 183 -21.18 5.13 17.07
C ARG A 183 -20.35 4.37 16.04
N LEU A 184 -19.03 4.60 15.96
CA LEU A 184 -18.14 3.97 14.98
C LEU A 184 -18.29 2.43 14.90
N PRO A 185 -18.31 1.68 16.02
CA PRO A 185 -18.46 0.22 15.95
C PRO A 185 -19.78 -0.23 15.33
N TRP A 186 -20.84 0.56 15.52
CA TRP A 186 -22.18 0.27 15.01
C TRP A 186 -22.36 0.74 13.57
N THR A 187 -21.74 1.85 13.20
CA THR A 187 -21.79 2.38 11.83
C THR A 187 -20.88 1.61 10.87
N PHE A 188 -19.70 1.19 11.35
CA PHE A 188 -18.71 0.48 10.53
C PHE A 188 -18.24 -0.84 11.18
N PRO A 189 -19.16 -1.77 11.50
CA PRO A 189 -18.81 -3.00 12.22
C PRO A 189 -17.72 -3.82 11.52
N HIS A 190 -17.70 -3.80 10.19
CA HIS A 190 -16.70 -4.49 9.38
C HIS A 190 -15.29 -3.92 9.53
N TYR A 191 -15.10 -2.65 9.89
CA TYR A 191 -13.78 -2.09 10.19
C TYR A 191 -13.25 -2.64 11.52
N PHE A 192 -14.12 -2.73 12.53
CA PHE A 192 -13.77 -3.26 13.84
C PHE A 192 -13.56 -4.78 13.81
N LEU A 193 -14.34 -5.53 13.01
CA LEU A 193 -14.08 -6.94 12.76
C LEU A 193 -12.71 -7.14 12.09
N ARG A 194 -12.41 -6.39 11.03
CA ARG A 194 -11.12 -6.47 10.35
C ARG A 194 -9.97 -6.18 11.31
N LEU A 195 -10.02 -5.04 12.01
CA LEU A 195 -8.96 -4.64 12.93
C LEU A 195 -8.82 -5.62 14.09
N GLY A 196 -9.94 -6.10 14.65
CA GLY A 196 -9.94 -7.09 15.73
C GLY A 196 -9.31 -8.41 15.32
N PHE A 197 -9.58 -8.88 14.10
CA PHE A 197 -8.93 -10.09 13.57
C PHE A 197 -7.44 -9.90 13.38
N GLU A 198 -7.01 -8.77 12.82
CA GLU A 198 -5.58 -8.45 12.69
C GLU A 198 -4.87 -8.37 14.05
N CYS A 199 -5.50 -7.72 15.03
CA CYS A 199 -5.05 -7.69 16.42
C CYS A 199 -4.92 -9.09 17.02
N ALA A 200 -5.94 -9.93 16.87
CA ALA A 200 -5.94 -11.29 17.43
C ALA A 200 -4.94 -12.23 16.76
N LEU A 201 -4.71 -12.08 15.46
CA LEU A 201 -3.78 -12.88 14.67
C LEU A 201 -2.32 -12.50 14.91
N THR A 202 -2.07 -11.28 15.38
CA THR A 202 -0.72 -10.75 15.67
C THR A 202 -0.45 -10.60 17.17
N ASP A 203 -1.37 -11.05 18.04
CA ASP A 203 -1.29 -10.94 19.50
C ASP A 203 -1.11 -9.50 20.03
N HIS A 204 -1.71 -8.53 19.35
CA HIS A 204 -1.79 -7.14 19.80
C HIS A 204 -3.17 -6.87 20.42
N PRO A 205 -3.27 -6.37 21.68
CA PRO A 205 -4.56 -6.07 22.31
C PRO A 205 -5.20 -4.76 21.80
N GLN A 206 -4.42 -3.95 21.09
CA GLN A 206 -4.82 -2.66 20.55
C GLN A 206 -4.39 -2.58 19.08
N GLY A 207 -5.20 -1.88 18.28
CA GLY A 207 -4.87 -1.55 16.90
C GLY A 207 -5.33 -0.15 16.55
N ARG A 208 -4.95 0.35 15.37
CA ARG A 208 -5.20 1.71 14.93
C ARG A 208 -6.10 1.75 13.69
N LEU A 209 -7.19 2.49 13.80
CA LEU A 209 -8.12 2.77 12.71
C LEU A 209 -7.96 4.21 12.24
N LEU A 210 -7.54 4.39 10.99
CA LEU A 210 -7.54 5.68 10.32
C LEU A 210 -8.75 5.78 9.41
N LEU A 211 -9.52 6.85 9.55
CA LEU A 211 -10.64 7.20 8.69
C LEU A 211 -10.34 8.48 7.93
N TYR A 212 -10.43 8.43 6.60
CA TYR A 212 -10.31 9.58 5.71
C TYR A 212 -11.65 9.92 5.06
N TYR A 213 -12.33 10.94 5.58
CA TYR A 213 -13.61 11.44 5.09
C TYR A 213 -13.43 12.41 3.93
N ALA A 214 -13.08 11.88 2.75
CA ALA A 214 -12.79 12.69 1.55
C ALA A 214 -13.90 13.70 1.17
N LYS A 215 -15.17 13.40 1.51
CA LYS A 215 -16.35 14.21 1.17
C LYS A 215 -16.77 15.22 2.25
N VAL A 216 -16.10 15.23 3.41
CA VAL A 216 -16.37 16.23 4.46
C VAL A 216 -15.73 17.56 4.05
N PRO A 217 -16.47 18.69 4.03
CA PRO A 217 -15.91 19.97 3.56
C PRO A 217 -14.78 20.54 4.42
N ARG A 218 -14.74 20.14 5.71
CA ARG A 218 -13.79 20.66 6.68
C ARG A 218 -12.47 19.89 6.59
N GLU A 219 -11.46 20.50 5.95
CA GLU A 219 -10.15 19.88 5.69
C GLU A 219 -9.47 19.35 6.96
N ASP A 220 -9.53 20.12 8.05
CA ASP A 220 -8.92 19.78 9.36
C ASP A 220 -9.55 18.55 10.05
N ALA A 221 -10.67 18.04 9.52
CA ALA A 221 -11.43 16.95 10.12
C ALA A 221 -11.57 15.75 9.17
N LYS A 222 -10.96 15.81 7.99
CA LYS A 222 -11.02 14.70 7.04
C LYS A 222 -10.26 13.49 7.54
N LEU A 223 -9.17 13.67 8.28
CA LEU A 223 -8.37 12.56 8.81
C LEU A 223 -8.62 12.37 10.31
N MET A 224 -9.17 11.21 10.68
CA MET A 224 -9.40 10.83 12.06
C MET A 224 -8.60 9.55 12.37
N VAL A 225 -7.91 9.52 13.51
CA VAL A 225 -7.11 8.37 13.95
C VAL A 225 -7.63 7.91 15.30
N TYR A 226 -7.94 6.61 15.41
CA TYR A 226 -8.46 6.01 16.63
C TYR A 226 -7.65 4.78 17.02
N ASP A 227 -7.13 4.77 18.24
CA ASP A 227 -6.59 3.56 18.83
C ASP A 227 -7.72 2.78 19.50
N VAL A 228 -7.95 1.55 19.04
CA VAL A 228 -9.05 0.68 19.43
C VAL A 228 -8.49 -0.48 20.26
N THR A 229 -8.94 -0.60 21.51
CA THR A 229 -8.54 -1.68 22.41
C THR A 229 -9.60 -2.78 22.46
N PHE A 230 -9.20 -4.03 22.25
CA PHE A 230 -10.07 -5.20 22.32
C PHE A 230 -9.94 -5.88 23.68
N ARG A 231 -11.04 -5.88 24.45
CA ARG A 231 -11.06 -6.34 25.84
C ARG A 231 -10.80 -7.85 26.03
N ASN A 232 -11.12 -8.66 25.03
CA ASN A 232 -10.96 -10.12 25.08
C ASN A 232 -10.41 -10.63 23.75
N LEU A 233 -9.08 -10.51 23.60
CA LEU A 233 -8.40 -10.92 22.38
C LEU A 233 -8.56 -12.42 22.08
N ASN A 234 -8.59 -13.25 23.13
CA ASN A 234 -8.78 -14.70 23.00
C ASN A 234 -10.15 -15.05 22.40
N ALA A 235 -11.21 -14.36 22.79
CA ALA A 235 -12.54 -14.55 22.20
C ALA A 235 -12.55 -14.16 20.71
N VAL A 236 -11.89 -13.06 20.34
CA VAL A 236 -11.75 -12.64 18.94
C VAL A 236 -10.94 -13.68 18.15
N LYS A 237 -9.84 -14.19 18.72
CA LYS A 237 -9.00 -15.24 18.11
C LYS A 237 -9.79 -16.53 17.90
N ALA A 238 -10.61 -16.94 18.86
CA ALA A 238 -11.49 -18.10 18.73
C ALA A 238 -12.52 -17.91 17.60
N GLU A 239 -13.10 -16.71 17.47
CA GLU A 239 -14.01 -16.40 16.37
C GLU A 239 -13.33 -16.47 14.99
N VAL A 240 -12.09 -15.97 14.88
CA VAL A 240 -11.28 -16.10 13.66
C VAL A 240 -11.14 -17.57 13.25
N TRP A 241 -10.75 -18.44 14.20
CA TRP A 241 -10.60 -19.87 13.94
C TRP A 241 -11.91 -20.54 13.54
N GLN A 242 -13.01 -20.23 14.24
CA GLN A 242 -14.33 -20.74 13.88
C GLN A 242 -14.74 -20.35 12.45
N ARG A 243 -14.49 -19.09 12.05
CA ARG A 243 -14.83 -18.60 10.69
C ARG A 243 -13.99 -19.28 9.61
N ILE A 244 -12.71 -19.56 9.88
CA ILE A 244 -11.87 -20.34 8.97
C ILE A 244 -12.46 -21.74 8.78
N GLU A 245 -12.77 -22.45 9.86
CA GLU A 245 -13.32 -23.81 9.79
C GLU A 245 -14.64 -23.86 9.01
N LEU A 246 -15.52 -22.87 9.20
CA LEU A 246 -16.78 -22.79 8.46
C LEU A 246 -16.56 -22.54 6.95
N LEU A 247 -15.61 -21.67 6.59
CA LEU A 247 -15.27 -21.42 5.19
C LEU A 247 -14.59 -22.62 4.52
N GLU A 248 -13.71 -23.31 5.24
CA GLU A 248 -13.07 -24.56 4.78
C GLU A 248 -14.13 -25.62 4.48
N LYS A 249 -15.09 -25.83 5.40
CA LYS A 249 -16.21 -26.77 5.19
C LYS A 249 -17.10 -26.37 4.02
N ALA A 250 -17.43 -25.09 3.88
CA ALA A 250 -18.32 -24.61 2.82
C ALA A 250 -17.68 -24.68 1.42
N THR A 251 -16.35 -24.78 1.32
CA THR A 251 -15.64 -24.80 0.03
C THR A 251 -15.01 -26.15 -0.30
N SER A 252 -15.07 -27.12 0.62
CA SER A 252 -14.72 -28.50 0.35
C SER A 252 -15.91 -29.21 -0.32
N PRO A 253 -15.73 -29.91 -1.46
CA PRO A 253 -16.81 -30.69 -2.04
C PRO A 253 -17.27 -31.75 -1.03
N SER A 254 -18.58 -31.83 -0.77
CA SER A 254 -19.14 -32.97 -0.04
C SER A 254 -18.85 -34.25 -0.82
N PRO A 255 -18.49 -35.36 -0.14
CA PRO A 255 -18.32 -36.66 -0.80
C PRO A 255 -19.61 -37.15 -1.46
#